data_AF-A0A3C0RX44-F1
#
_entry.id   AF-A0A3C0RX44-F1
#
_cell.length_a   1.000
_cell.length_b   1.000
_cell.length_c   1.000
_cell.angle_alpha   90.00
_cell.angle_beta   90.00
_cell.angle_gamma   90.00
#
_symmetry.space_group_name_H-M   'P 1'
#
loop_
_entity.id
_entity.type
_entity.pdbx_description
1 polymer ?
#
loop_
_entity_poly.entity_id
_entity_poly.type
_entity_poly.pdbx_seq_one_letter_code
_entity_poly.pdbx_strand_id
1 'polypeptide(L)' 'LFRSIFDRKRAGRFPEIKELKQLIRDLIAPDKSLGHSDKSPSSNI' A
#
# COMPACT_ATOMS: atom_id res chain seq x y z
N LEU A 1 -9.29 -5.62 -16.16
CA LEU A 1 -9.32 -4.14 -16.14
C LEU A 1 -8.06 -3.66 -15.41
N PHE A 2 -7.08 -3.06 -16.09
CA PHE A 2 -5.88 -2.55 -15.42
C PHE A 2 -6.22 -1.23 -14.72
N ARG A 3 -6.18 -1.22 -13.38
CA ARG A 3 -6.36 -0.02 -12.54
C ARG A 3 -4.99 0.57 -12.22
N SER A 4 -4.88 1.89 -12.29
CA SER A 4 -3.66 2.60 -11.86
C SER A 4 -3.44 2.40 -10.36
N ILE A 5 -2.23 1.96 -9.97
CA ILE A 5 -1.85 1.67 -8.58
C ILE A 5 -1.39 2.94 -7.86
N PHE A 6 -0.52 3.74 -8.51
CA PHE A 6 0.03 4.98 -7.95
C PHE A 6 0.36 5.97 -9.06
N ASP A 7 0.16 7.27 -8.81
CA ASP A 7 0.52 8.35 -9.74
C ASP A 7 1.39 9.38 -9.00
N ARG A 8 2.67 9.44 -9.39
CA ARG A 8 3.67 10.36 -8.80
C ARG A 8 3.28 11.82 -8.95
N LYS A 9 2.71 12.22 -10.10
CA LYS A 9 2.35 13.62 -10.36
C LYS A 9 1.19 14.05 -9.47
N ARG A 10 0.21 13.16 -9.26
CA ARG A 10 -0.91 13.41 -8.34
C ARG A 10 -0.48 13.41 -6.88
N ALA A 11 0.40 12.48 -6.48
CA ALA A 11 0.85 12.36 -5.11
C ALA A 11 1.92 13.40 -4.72
N GLY A 12 2.63 13.99 -5.69
CA GLY A 12 3.73 14.94 -5.43
C GLY A 12 4.97 14.29 -4.81
N ARG A 13 5.06 12.96 -4.79
CA ARG A 13 6.14 12.17 -4.18
C ARG A 13 6.22 10.78 -4.81
N PHE A 14 7.27 10.03 -4.46
CA PHE A 14 7.31 8.59 -4.69
C PHE A 14 6.62 7.84 -3.54
N PRO A 15 6.10 6.62 -3.79
CA PRO A 15 5.58 5.79 -2.72
C PRO A 15 6.72 5.22 -1.88
N GLU A 16 6.48 5.07 -0.58
CA GLU A 16 7.35 4.27 0.27
C GLU A 16 7.18 2.79 -0.04
N ILE A 17 8.22 1.97 0.21
CA ILE A 17 8.16 0.53 -0.10
C ILE A 17 7.00 -0.18 0.61
N LYS A 18 6.67 0.24 1.84
CA LYS A 18 5.54 -0.31 2.60
C LYS A 18 4.21 0.01 1.94
N GLU A 19 4.02 1.25 1.51
CA GLU A 19 2.82 1.70 0.79
C GLU A 19 2.66 0.97 -0.55
N LEU A 20 3.73 0.84 -1.33
CA LEU A 20 3.66 0.16 -2.63
C LEU A 20 3.23 -1.30 -2.49
N LYS A 21 3.77 -2.01 -1.49
CA LYS A 21 3.37 -3.40 -1.18
C LYS A 21 1.88 -3.49 -0.81
N GLN A 22 1.38 -2.54 -0.02
CA GLN A 22 -0.03 -2.47 0.37
C GLN A 22 -0.93 -2.22 -0.84
N LEU A 23 -0.63 -1.19 -1.66
CA LEU A 23 -1.43 -0.84 -2.83
C LEU A 23 -1.53 -2.00 -3.84
N ILE A 24 -0.45 -2.75 -4.05
CA ILE A 24 -0.47 -3.94 -4.91
C ILE A 24 -1.33 -5.04 -4.29
N ARG A 25 -1.13 -5.36 -3.00
CA ARG A 25 -1.87 -6.40 -2.29
C ARG A 25 -3.37 -6.15 -2.34
N ASP A 26 -3.79 -4.93 -2.05
CA ASP A 26 -5.19 -4.55 -1.99
C ASP A 26 -5.92 -4.78 -3.33
N LEU A 27 -5.19 -4.81 -4.44
CA LEU A 27 -5.73 -5.06 -5.78
C LEU A 27 -5.73 -6.53 -6.19
N ILE A 28 -4.71 -7.30 -5.82
CA ILE A 28 -4.51 -8.66 -6.36
C ILE A 28 -4.80 -9.78 -5.35
N ALA A 29 -4.69 -9.49 -4.06
CA ALA A 29 -4.79 -10.48 -2.99
C ALA A 29 -5.16 -9.79 -1.67
N PRO A 30 -6.37 -9.20 -1.55
CA PRO A 30 -6.77 -8.38 -0.40
C PRO A 30 -6.63 -9.11 0.94
N ASP A 31 -6.86 -10.42 0.96
CA ASP A 31 -6.81 -11.26 2.16
C ASP A 31 -5.39 -11.73 2.54
N LYS A 32 -4.38 -11.41 1.72
CA LYS A 32 -2.99 -11.82 1.98
C LYS A 32 -2.33 -10.86 2.97
N SER A 33 -1.86 -11.39 4.10
CA SER A 33 -1.04 -10.62 5.04
C SER A 33 0.32 -10.23 4.42
N LEU A 34 0.78 -9.02 4.76
CA LEU A 34 2.08 -8.46 4.41
C LEU A 34 3.04 -8.41 5.61
N GLY A 35 2.71 -9.03 6.74
CA GLY A 35 3.54 -9.05 7.94
C GLY A 35 3.82 -7.63 8.46
N HIS A 36 5.10 -7.29 8.71
CA HIS A 36 5.52 -5.94 9.17
C HIS A 36 5.11 -4.80 8.21
N SER A 37 4.76 -5.13 6.96
CA SER A 37 4.29 -4.16 5.97
C SER A 37 2.77 -3.95 6.02
N ASP A 38 2.00 -4.69 6.81
CA ASP A 38 0.59 -4.34 7.08
C ASP A 38 0.51 -3.04 7.89
N LYS A 39 -0.67 -2.39 7.86
CA LYS A 39 -0.93 -1.24 8.72
C LYS A 39 -0.71 -1.70 10.16
N SER A 40 0.34 -1.19 10.79
CA SER A 40 0.50 -1.35 12.23
C SER A 40 -0.72 -0.68 12.85
N PRO A 41 -1.47 -1.33 13.77
CA PRO A 41 -2.42 -0.59 14.57
C PRO A 41 -1.61 0.53 15.21
N SER A 42 -2.00 1.78 14.96
CA SER A 42 -1.43 2.91 15.67
C SER A 42 -1.65 2.64 17.15
N SER A 43 -0.60 2.21 17.83
CA SER A 43 -0.53 2.14 19.28
C SER A 43 -0.56 3.59 19.76
N ASN A 44 -1.76 4.15 19.87
CA ASN A 44 -2.03 5.19 20.84
C ASN A 44 -2.02 4.49 22.20
N ILE A 45 -0.83 4.37 22.78
CA ILE A 45 -0.60 4.28 24.23
C ILE A 45 0.20 5.52 24.59
#